data_AF-A0A917R6C7-F1
#
_entry.id   AF-A0A917R6C7-F1
#
_cell.length_a   1.000
_cell.length_b   1.000
_cell.length_c   1.000
_cell.angle_alpha   90.00
_cell.angle_beta   90.00
_cell.angle_gamma   90.00
#
_symmetry.space_group_name_H-M   'P 1'
#
loop_
_entity.id
_entity.type
_entity.pdbx_description
1 polymer ?
#
loop_
_entity_poly.entity_id
_entity_poly.type
_entity_poly.pdbx_seq_one_letter_code
_entity_poly.pdbx_strand_id
1 'polypeptide(L)' 'MYGWLWRNIPGGTGVKLVTMLVLAGAAGVLLWYFVFPSLEPHMPVDRATVGR' A
#
# COMPACT_ATOMS: atom_id res chain seq x y z
N MET A 1 22.44 -4.61 -25.14
CA MET A 1 21.09 -4.06 -25.39
C MET A 1 20.24 -3.79 -24.14
N TYR A 2 20.75 -3.85 -22.90
CA TYR A 2 20.07 -3.28 -21.72
C TYR A 2 20.81 -2.10 -21.06
N GLY A 3 22.05 -1.84 -21.49
CA GLY A 3 22.93 -0.86 -20.84
C GLY A 3 22.55 0.61 -21.07
N TRP A 4 21.84 0.94 -22.16
CA TRP A 4 21.40 2.31 -22.43
C TRP A 4 20.23 2.73 -21.54
N LEU A 5 19.32 1.80 -21.25
CA LEU A 5 18.17 2.01 -20.38
C LEU A 5 18.56 2.14 -18.90
N TRP A 6 19.66 1.49 -18.48
CA TRP A 6 20.24 1.64 -17.14
C TRP A 6 21.04 2.93 -16.94
N ARG A 7 21.42 3.63 -18.02
CA ARG A 7 22.24 4.85 -17.98
C ARG A 7 21.45 6.15 -17.99
N ASN A 8 20.19 6.13 -18.43
CA ASN A 8 19.35 7.32 -18.60
C ASN A 8 18.41 7.62 -17.43
N ILE A 9 18.48 6.84 -16.36
CA ILE A 9 17.60 7.02 -15.21
C ILE A 9 18.46 7.54 -14.06
N PRO A 10 18.28 8.81 -13.63
CA PRO A 10 19.02 9.35 -12.49
C PRO A 10 18.51 8.65 -11.24
N GLY A 11 19.37 7.80 -10.67
CA GLY A 11 19.03 6.89 -9.59
C GLY A 11 19.09 5.44 -10.05
N GLY A 12 20.10 4.70 -9.58
CA GLY A 12 20.30 3.29 -9.91
C GLY A 12 19.13 2.41 -9.46
N THR A 13 19.23 1.10 -9.72
CA THR A 13 18.18 0.12 -9.38
C THR A 13 17.72 0.19 -7.93
N GLY A 14 18.59 0.62 -7.01
CA GLY A 14 18.21 0.93 -5.62
C GLY A 14 17.14 2.03 -5.50
N VAL A 15 17.23 3.13 -6.25
CA VAL A 15 16.23 4.22 -6.21
C VAL A 15 14.89 3.73 -6.74
N LYS A 16 14.88 2.95 -7.82
CA LYS A 16 13.64 2.35 -8.34
C LYS A 16 12.99 1.40 -7.34
N LEU A 17 13.80 0.55 -6.70
CA LEU A 17 13.32 -0.36 -5.65
C LEU A 17 12.75 0.44 -4.48
N VAL A 18 13.45 1.48 -4.01
CA VAL A 18 12.98 2.35 -2.94
C VAL A 18 11.67 3.03 -3.33
N THR A 19 11.54 3.58 -4.53
CA THR A 19 10.29 4.21 -4.98
C THR A 19 9.13 3.21 -5.02
N MET A 20 9.36 1.99 -5.51
CA MET A 20 8.34 0.93 -5.48
C MET A 20 7.95 0.54 -4.05
N LEU A 21 8.93 0.43 -3.15
CA LEU A 21 8.72 0.07 -1.75
C LEU A 21 7.96 1.17 -1.01
N VAL A 22 8.27 2.44 -1.30
CA VAL A 22 7.56 3.61 -0.78
C VAL A 22 6.13 3.66 -1.29
N LEU A 23 5.88 3.41 -2.58
CA LEU A 23 4.52 3.35 -3.14
C LEU A 23 3.70 2.23 -2.51
N ALA A 24 4.28 1.04 -2.37
CA ALA A 24 3.62 -0.10 -1.74
C ALA A 24 3.33 0.17 -0.25
N GLY A 25 4.29 0.75 0.47
CA GLY A 25 4.12 1.16 1.87
C GLY A 25 3.06 2.24 2.03
N ALA A 26 3.07 3.26 1.18
CA ALA A 26 2.07 4.32 1.17
C ALA A 26 0.66 3.78 0.91
N ALA A 27 0.51 2.85 -0.05
CA ALA A 27 -0.75 2.17 -0.29
C ALA A 27 -1.20 1.36 0.94
N GLY A 28 -0.30 0.61 1.57
CA GLY A 28 -0.59 -0.12 2.80
C GLY A 28 -1.06 0.79 3.95
N VAL A 29 -0.39 1.91 4.16
CA VAL A 29 -0.79 2.94 5.14
C VAL A 29 -2.16 3.52 4.80
N LEU A 30 -2.41 3.86 3.52
CA LEU A 30 -3.70 4.37 3.09
C LEU A 30 -4.82 3.35 3.33
N LEU A 31 -4.58 2.08 3.01
CA LEU A 31 -5.54 1.01 3.27
C LEU A 31 -5.81 0.90 4.78
N TRP A 32 -4.76 0.83 5.59
CA TRP A 32 -4.86 0.63 7.04
C TRP A 32 -5.56 1.78 7.76
N TYR A 33 -5.22 3.03 7.47
CA TYR A 33 -5.72 4.19 8.20
C TYR A 33 -6.94 4.86 7.55
N PHE A 34 -7.26 4.57 6.29
CA PHE A 34 -8.37 5.22 5.59
C PHE A 34 -9.43 4.22 5.13
N VAL A 35 -9.02 3.13 4.48
CA VAL A 35 -9.97 2.14 3.93
C VAL A 35 -10.60 1.31 5.05
N PHE A 36 -9.81 0.76 5.98
CA PHE A 36 -10.34 -0.01 7.10
C PHE A 36 -11.32 0.79 7.97
N PRO A 37 -11.01 2.03 8.41
CA PRO A 37 -11.97 2.83 9.17
C PRO A 37 -13.23 3.19 8.38
N SER A 38 -13.13 3.35 7.06
CA SER A 38 -14.31 3.60 6.21
C SER A 38 -15.16 2.33 5.98
N LEU A 39 -14.54 1.15 6.10
CA LEU A 39 -15.22 -0.14 6.02
C LEU A 39 -15.84 -0.56 7.36
N GLU A 40 -15.33 -0.09 8.49
CA GLU A 40 -15.87 -0.37 9.84
C GLU A 40 -17.40 -0.15 9.95
N PRO A 41 -17.98 0.95 9.45
CA PRO A 41 -19.43 1.14 9.43
C PRO A 41 -20.21 0.13 8.57
N HIS A 42 -19.53 -0.54 7.65
CA HIS A 42 -20.12 -1.49 6.70
C HIS A 42 -19.86 -2.94 7.08
N MET A 43 -18.98 -3.21 8.05
CA MET A 43 -18.68 -4.57 8.50
C MET A 43 -19.78 -5.07 9.45
N PRO A 44 -20.51 -6.14 9.09
CA PRO A 44 -21.57 -6.71 9.94
C PRO A 44 -21.00 -7.56 11.08
N VAL A 45 -20.02 -7.05 11.83
CA VAL A 45 -19.47 -7.66 13.07
C VAL A 45 -20.19 -7.19 14.33
N ASP A 46 -20.87 -6.03 14.29
CA ASP A 46 -21.71 -5.56 15.40
C ASP A 46 -22.98 -6.40 15.63
N ARG A 47 -23.31 -7.30 14.70
CA ARG A 47 -24.38 -8.30 14.89
C ARG A 47 -23.87 -9.60 15.50
N ALA A 48 -22.78 -9.56 16.26
CA ALA A 48 -22.53 -10.59 17.25
C ALA A 48 -23.67 -10.52 18.27
N THR A 49 -24.62 -11.44 18.13
CA THR A 49 -25.66 -11.77 19.08
C THR A 49 -25.08 -11.93 20.48
N VAL A 50 -24.98 -10.85 21.26
CA VAL A 50 -24.92 -10.94 22.73
C VAL A 50 -26.36 -11.17 23.20
N GLY A 51 -26.86 -12.36 22.88
CA GLY A 51 -28.11 -12.89 23.41
C GLY A 51 -27.88 -13.29 24.86
N ARG A 52 -28.35 -12.44 25.75
CA ARG A 52 -28.67 -12.78 27.15
C ARG A 52 -29.74 -13.87 27.20
#